data_AF-A0A820PBK4-F1
#
_entry.id   AF-A0A820PBK4-F1
#
_cell.length_a   1.000
_cell.length_b   1.000
_cell.length_c   1.000
_cell.angle_alpha   90.00
_cell.angle_beta   90.00
_cell.angle_gamma   90.00
#
_symmetry.space_group_name_H-M   'P 1'
#
loop_
_entity.id
_entity.type
_entity.pdbx_description
1 polymer ?
#
loop_
_entity_poly.entity_id
_entity_poly.type
_entity_poly.pdbx_seq_one_letter_code
_entity_poly.pdbx_strand_id
1 'polypeptide(L)'
;MTALNTGNITAVKEFLKNQNTGANIVTASSRTVLLMDATGSMSSLLSAAKETVCTMFERAAKILSKKELLKEGLPSDAFQMQFVVYRDYDCKSEGILQSSSWETKPISLRNFMTPIAAMGGGDYEEAIEIGLWYAVQESEQP
;
A
#
# COMPACT_ATOMS: atom_id res chain seq x y z
N MET A 1 33.46 19.77 3.01
CA MET A 1 32.92 21.01 3.60
C MET A 1 33.11 22.25 2.71
N THR A 2 34.01 22.22 1.74
CA THR A 2 34.35 23.36 0.86
C THR A 2 33.23 23.78 -0.10
N ALA A 3 32.44 22.86 -0.65
CA ALA A 3 31.37 23.19 -1.62
C ALA A 3 30.16 23.93 -1.03
N LEU A 4 29.84 23.69 0.25
CA LEU A 4 28.79 24.41 0.99
C LEU A 4 29.23 25.85 1.27
N ASN A 5 30.49 26.02 1.70
CA ASN A 5 31.04 27.33 2.04
C ASN A 5 31.28 28.22 0.82
N THR A 6 31.38 27.64 -0.38
CA THR A 6 31.53 28.39 -1.65
C THR A 6 30.21 28.58 -2.41
N GLY A 7 29.07 28.14 -1.86
CA GLY A 7 27.76 28.29 -2.50
C GLY A 7 27.60 27.50 -3.80
N ASN A 8 28.43 26.48 -4.04
CA ASN A 8 28.37 25.67 -5.26
C ASN A 8 27.21 24.66 -5.19
N ILE A 9 26.01 25.16 -5.46
CA ILE A 9 24.75 24.40 -5.38
C ILE A 9 24.74 23.19 -6.32
N THR A 10 25.36 23.28 -7.49
CA THR A 10 25.42 22.17 -8.47
C THR A 10 26.18 20.99 -7.88
N ALA A 11 27.36 21.23 -7.31
CA ALA A 11 28.16 20.18 -6.68
C ALA A 11 27.44 19.56 -5.46
N VAL A 12 26.72 20.38 -4.68
CA VAL A 12 25.91 19.88 -3.55
C VAL A 12 24.76 19.00 -4.04
N LYS A 13 24.03 19.40 -5.08
CA LYS A 13 22.94 18.59 -5.66
C LYS A 13 23.44 17.25 -6.21
N GLU A 14 24.57 17.27 -6.90
CA GLU A 14 25.17 16.07 -7.47
C GLU A 14 25.70 15.13 -6.39
N PHE A 15 26.32 15.67 -5.35
CA PHE A 15 26.70 14.90 -4.16
C PHE A 15 25.49 14.27 -3.48
N LEU A 16 24.44 15.05 -3.18
CA LEU A 16 23.22 14.55 -2.54
C LEU A 16 22.54 13.47 -3.39
N LYS A 17 22.51 13.64 -4.71
CA LYS A 17 21.98 12.62 -5.64
C LYS A 17 22.78 11.32 -5.56
N ASN A 18 24.10 11.40 -5.44
CA ASN A 18 24.98 10.23 -5.39
C ASN A 18 25.02 9.55 -4.01
N GLN A 19 24.76 10.30 -2.94
CA GLN A 19 24.74 9.76 -1.56
C GLN A 19 23.34 9.32 -1.11
N ASN A 20 22.27 9.87 -1.68
CA ASN A 20 20.91 9.34 -1.52
C ASN A 20 20.68 8.13 -2.44
N THR A 21 21.64 7.20 -2.48
CA THR A 21 21.38 5.87 -2.99
C THR A 21 20.40 5.20 -2.03
N GLY A 22 19.20 4.89 -2.51
CA GLY A 22 18.24 4.09 -1.76
C GLY A 22 18.80 2.70 -1.44
N ALA A 23 18.02 1.86 -0.76
CA ALA A 23 18.38 0.46 -0.57
C ALA A 23 18.75 -0.16 -1.93
N ASN A 24 19.79 -1.01 -1.96
CA ASN A 24 20.06 -1.86 -3.11
C ASN A 24 18.74 -2.50 -3.49
N ILE A 25 18.22 -2.16 -4.67
CA ILE A 25 16.93 -2.63 -5.14
C ILE A 25 17.10 -4.13 -5.32
N VAL A 26 16.70 -4.86 -4.28
CA VAL A 26 16.46 -6.27 -4.39
C VAL A 26 15.45 -6.39 -5.52
N THR A 27 15.75 -7.21 -6.52
CA THR A 27 14.84 -7.53 -7.64
C THR A 27 13.56 -8.25 -7.18
N ALA A 28 13.31 -8.29 -5.87
CA ALA A 28 12.13 -8.85 -5.26
C ALA A 28 10.95 -7.89 -5.44
N SER A 29 9.79 -8.46 -5.76
CA SER A 29 8.53 -7.77 -5.69
C SER A 29 8.29 -7.27 -4.25
N SER A 30 7.88 -6.01 -4.12
CA SER A 30 7.38 -5.44 -2.88
C SER A 30 5.88 -5.67 -2.83
N ARG A 31 5.44 -6.53 -1.92
CA ARG A 31 4.04 -6.81 -1.66
C ARG A 31 3.61 -6.18 -0.34
N THR A 32 2.52 -5.42 -0.36
CA THR A 32 1.95 -4.78 0.83
C THR A 32 0.48 -5.16 1.00
N VAL A 33 0.16 -5.81 2.12
CA VAL A 33 -1.23 -5.96 2.58
C VAL A 33 -1.59 -4.76 3.44
N LEU A 34 -2.66 -4.06 3.09
CA LEU A 34 -3.31 -3.08 3.96
C LEU A 34 -4.52 -3.74 4.59
N LEU A 35 -4.38 -4.06 5.88
CA LEU A 35 -5.45 -4.63 6.69
C LEU A 35 -6.18 -3.50 7.42
N MET A 36 -7.48 -3.38 7.20
CA MET A 36 -8.30 -2.28 7.72
C MET A 36 -9.53 -2.82 8.45
N ASP A 37 -9.80 -2.27 9.63
CA ASP A 37 -11.10 -2.47 10.28
C ASP A 37 -12.20 -1.74 9.50
N ALA A 38 -13.26 -2.45 9.14
CA ALA A 38 -14.44 -1.92 8.46
C ALA A 38 -15.70 -2.00 9.33
N THR A 39 -15.58 -1.93 10.65
CA THR A 39 -16.73 -1.73 11.55
C THR A 39 -17.35 -0.34 11.41
N GLY A 40 -18.61 -0.19 11.85
CA GLY A 40 -19.36 1.06 11.69
C GLY A 40 -18.67 2.31 12.28
N SER A 41 -17.97 2.14 13.41
CA SER A 41 -17.19 3.19 14.08
C SER A 41 -16.05 3.73 13.20
N MET A 42 -15.55 2.91 12.29
CA MET A 42 -14.43 3.23 11.39
C MET A 42 -14.86 3.86 10.07
N SER A 43 -16.16 4.08 9.82
CA SER A 43 -16.70 4.64 8.56
C SER A 43 -15.95 5.85 8.00
N SER A 44 -15.66 6.84 8.86
CA SER A 44 -14.92 8.04 8.46
C SER A 44 -13.46 7.73 8.10
N LEU A 45 -12.81 6.86 8.88
CA LEU A 45 -11.42 6.48 8.62
C LEU A 45 -11.30 5.58 7.39
N LEU A 46 -12.24 4.66 7.18
CA LEU A 46 -12.31 3.81 5.99
C LEU A 46 -12.44 4.66 4.73
N SER A 47 -13.29 5.68 4.74
CA SER A 47 -13.42 6.62 3.62
C SER A 47 -12.11 7.35 3.33
N ALA A 48 -11.47 7.90 4.37
CA ALA A 48 -10.18 8.59 4.25
C ALA A 48 -9.06 7.65 3.78
N ALA A 49 -9.03 6.42 4.28
CA ALA A 49 -8.06 5.40 3.91
C ALA A 49 -8.20 5.02 2.43
N LYS A 50 -9.42 4.75 1.95
CA LYS A 50 -9.70 4.43 0.54
C LYS A 50 -9.11 5.47 -0.41
N GLU A 51 -9.33 6.76 -0.12
CA GLU A 51 -8.83 7.84 -0.97
C GLU A 51 -7.31 8.03 -0.86
N THR A 52 -6.78 7.99 0.37
CA THR A 52 -5.34 8.17 0.62
C THR A 52 -4.52 7.05 0.01
N VAL A 53 -4.99 5.81 0.13
CA VAL A 53 -4.32 4.62 -0.42
C VAL A 53 -4.33 4.64 -1.94
N CYS A 54 -5.46 5.00 -2.57
CA CYS A 54 -5.51 5.19 -4.02
C CYS A 54 -4.48 6.23 -4.48
N THR A 55 -4.48 7.40 -3.83
CA THR A 55 -3.56 8.49 -4.17
C THR A 55 -2.09 8.07 -3.98
N MET A 56 -1.79 7.37 -2.89
CA MET A 56 -0.44 6.87 -2.60
C MET A 56 -0.01 5.86 -3.67
N PHE A 57 -0.87 4.90 -4.00
CA PHE A 57 -0.56 3.88 -5.00
C PHE A 57 -0.39 4.50 -6.39
N GLU A 58 -1.26 5.42 -6.81
CA GLU A 58 -1.12 6.17 -8.06
C GLU A 58 0.22 6.90 -8.16
N ARG A 59 0.64 7.57 -7.08
CA ARG A 59 1.92 8.28 -7.02
C ARG A 59 3.10 7.30 -7.08
N ALA A 60 3.05 6.21 -6.32
CA ALA A 60 4.08 5.18 -6.32
C ALA A 60 4.24 4.55 -7.70
N ALA A 61 3.14 4.09 -8.32
CA ALA A 61 3.15 3.51 -9.66
C ALA A 61 3.69 4.49 -10.72
N LYS A 62 3.32 5.77 -10.62
CA LYS A 62 3.84 6.82 -11.52
C LYS A 62 5.33 7.08 -11.34
N ILE A 63 5.87 6.96 -10.12
CA ILE A 63 7.31 7.11 -9.87
C ILE A 63 8.05 5.89 -10.42
N LEU A 64 7.58 4.68 -10.09
CA LEU A 64 8.23 3.42 -10.45
C LEU A 64 8.20 3.13 -11.96
N SER A 65 7.23 3.69 -12.69
CA SER A 65 7.17 3.61 -14.17
C SER A 65 8.15 4.53 -14.90
N LYS A 66 8.84 5.45 -14.20
CA LYS A 66 9.83 6.33 -14.83
C LYS A 66 11.11 5.57 -15.15
N LYS A 67 11.36 5.38 -16.46
CA LYS A 67 12.56 4.70 -17.00
C LYS A 67 13.89 5.27 -16.51
N GLU A 68 13.90 6.53 -16.09
CA GLU A 68 15.11 7.24 -15.61
C GLU A 68 15.64 6.72 -14.27
N LEU A 69 14.81 6.02 -13.48
CA LEU A 69 15.22 5.54 -12.16
C LEU A 69 15.99 4.22 -12.23
N LEU A 70 15.86 3.43 -13.31
CA LEU A 70 16.45 2.10 -13.42
C LEU A 70 16.90 1.79 -14.85
N LYS A 71 18.18 1.45 -15.01
CA LYS A 71 18.81 1.10 -16.30
C LYS A 71 18.06 0.01 -17.07
N GLU A 72 17.33 -0.88 -16.37
CA GLU A 72 16.62 -2.02 -16.96
C GLU A 72 15.09 -1.97 -16.78
N GLY A 73 14.56 -0.95 -16.08
CA GLY A 73 13.14 -0.87 -15.70
C GLY A 73 12.75 -1.87 -14.58
N LEU A 74 11.71 -1.57 -13.81
CA LEU A 74 11.12 -2.56 -12.90
C LEU A 74 10.19 -3.50 -13.66
N PRO A 75 10.10 -4.77 -13.23
CA PRO A 75 8.97 -5.62 -13.56
C PRO A 75 7.64 -4.90 -13.28
N SER A 76 6.62 -5.14 -14.12
CA SER A 76 5.29 -4.52 -13.97
C SER A 76 4.58 -4.91 -12.67
N ASP A 77 5.05 -5.96 -12.02
CA ASP A 77 4.59 -6.55 -10.77
C ASP A 77 5.57 -6.33 -9.60
N ALA A 78 6.58 -5.49 -9.78
CA ALA A 78 7.55 -5.21 -8.72
C ALA A 78 6.96 -4.48 -7.52
N PHE A 79 5.78 -3.87 -7.66
CA PHE A 79 5.05 -3.25 -6.58
C PHE A 79 3.58 -3.68 -6.66
N GLN A 80 3.14 -4.41 -5.64
CA GLN A 80 1.79 -4.94 -5.56
C GLN A 80 1.18 -4.56 -4.21
N MET A 81 -0.12 -4.26 -4.24
CA MET A 81 -0.87 -3.92 -3.05
C MET A 81 -2.16 -4.73 -2.98
N GLN A 82 -2.54 -5.07 -1.76
CA GLN A 82 -3.82 -5.67 -1.45
C GLN A 82 -4.53 -4.81 -0.40
N PHE A 83 -5.83 -4.63 -0.55
CA PHE A 83 -6.67 -4.01 0.48
C PHE A 83 -7.56 -5.11 1.07
N VAL A 84 -7.48 -5.28 2.38
CA VAL A 84 -8.19 -6.30 3.12
C VAL A 84 -8.99 -5.61 4.21
N VAL A 85 -10.27 -5.94 4.30
CA VAL A 85 -11.12 -5.49 5.39
C VAL A 85 -11.56 -6.66 6.25
N TYR A 86 -11.54 -6.44 7.57
CA TYR A 86 -12.18 -7.32 8.53
C TYR A 86 -13.28 -6.59 9.29
N ARG A 87 -14.22 -7.34 9.86
CA ARG A 87 -15.33 -6.87 10.68
C ARG A 87 -15.52 -7.79 11.88
N ASP A 88 -16.60 -7.61 12.62
CA ASP A 88 -17.01 -8.52 13.68
C ASP A 88 -17.73 -9.77 13.17
N TYR A 89 -17.95 -10.71 14.09
CA TYR A 89 -18.38 -12.07 13.81
C TYR A 89 -19.84 -12.21 13.33
N ASP A 90 -20.65 -11.18 13.47
CA ASP A 90 -22.07 -11.19 13.09
C ASP A 90 -22.31 -10.66 11.65
N CYS A 91 -21.29 -10.12 11.00
CA CYS A 91 -21.28 -9.64 9.61
C CYS A 91 -21.34 -10.77 8.55
N LYS A 92 -22.33 -11.66 8.66
CA LYS A 92 -22.44 -12.89 7.85
C LYS A 92 -22.80 -12.67 6.38
N SER A 93 -23.58 -11.65 6.06
CA SER A 93 -24.10 -11.42 4.70
C SER A 93 -23.06 -10.81 3.75
N GLU A 94 -22.19 -9.95 4.25
CA GLU A 94 -21.13 -9.29 3.46
C GLU A 94 -19.74 -9.89 3.69
N GLY A 95 -19.62 -10.77 4.69
CA GLY A 95 -18.40 -11.47 5.03
C GLY A 95 -17.61 -10.75 6.12
N ILE A 96 -17.13 -11.55 7.08
CA ILE A 96 -16.22 -11.10 8.14
C ILE A 96 -14.91 -10.61 7.54
N LEU A 97 -14.48 -11.16 6.41
CA LEU A 97 -13.25 -10.80 5.70
C LEU A 97 -13.55 -10.61 4.21
N GLN A 98 -13.04 -9.52 3.63
CA GLN A 98 -13.02 -9.31 2.18
C GLN A 98 -11.64 -8.80 1.76
N SER A 99 -11.10 -9.33 0.65
CA SER A 99 -9.80 -8.96 0.14
C SER A 99 -9.84 -8.71 -1.37
N SER A 100 -9.01 -7.76 -1.83
CA SER A 100 -8.71 -7.62 -3.26
C SER A 100 -7.77 -8.72 -3.73
N SER A 101 -7.53 -8.82 -5.03
CA SER A 101 -6.34 -9.54 -5.51
C SER A 101 -5.06 -8.75 -5.19
N TRP A 102 -3.90 -9.33 -5.47
CA TRP A 102 -2.63 -8.59 -5.55
C TRP A 102 -2.65 -7.62 -6.74
N GLU A 103 -2.97 -6.36 -6.47
CA GLU A 103 -3.14 -5.36 -7.52
C GLU A 103 -1.80 -4.70 -7.87
N THR A 104 -1.52 -4.61 -9.18
CA THR A 104 -0.41 -3.84 -9.74
C THR A 104 -0.86 -2.48 -10.30
N LYS A 105 -2.18 -2.26 -10.36
CA LYS A 105 -2.80 -1.06 -10.94
C LYS A 105 -3.71 -0.39 -9.91
N PRO A 106 -3.54 0.92 -9.66
CA PRO A 106 -4.37 1.64 -8.70
C PRO A 106 -5.87 1.60 -9.00
N ILE A 107 -6.26 1.59 -10.29
CA ILE A 107 -7.67 1.54 -10.69
C ILE A 107 -8.35 0.24 -10.26
N SER A 108 -7.63 -0.89 -10.31
CA SER A 108 -8.18 -2.17 -9.88
C SER A 108 -8.44 -2.18 -8.38
N LEU A 109 -7.48 -1.67 -7.59
CA LEU A 109 -7.63 -1.53 -6.13
C LEU A 109 -8.80 -0.60 -5.78
N ARG A 110 -8.95 0.52 -6.52
CA ARG A 110 -10.09 1.45 -6.36
C ARG A 110 -11.43 0.78 -6.66
N ASN A 111 -11.50 -0.04 -7.70
CA ASN A 111 -12.72 -0.77 -8.06
C ASN A 111 -13.13 -1.75 -6.95
N PHE A 112 -12.16 -2.46 -6.36
CA PHE A 112 -12.42 -3.31 -5.20
C PHE A 112 -12.92 -2.51 -3.99
N MET A 113 -12.25 -1.41 -3.67
CA MET A 113 -12.59 -0.61 -2.49
C MET A 113 -13.93 0.11 -2.62
N THR A 114 -14.36 0.48 -3.82
CA THR A 114 -15.58 1.27 -4.07
C THR A 114 -16.82 0.73 -3.35
N PRO A 115 -17.22 -0.55 -3.54
CA PRO A 115 -18.39 -1.13 -2.87
C PRO A 115 -18.20 -1.40 -1.37
N ILE A 116 -16.96 -1.35 -0.84
CA ILE A 116 -16.70 -1.65 0.57
C ILE A 116 -17.28 -0.55 1.46
N ALA A 117 -18.20 -0.95 2.34
CA ALA A 117 -18.83 -0.11 3.34
C ALA A 117 -18.45 -0.57 4.76
N ALA A 118 -18.53 0.38 5.69
CA ALA A 118 -18.37 0.12 7.11
C ALA A 118 -19.67 -0.42 7.71
N MET A 119 -19.61 -1.52 8.46
CA MET A 119 -20.77 -2.15 9.09
C MET A 119 -20.39 -3.13 10.20
N GLY A 120 -21.38 -3.52 10.98
CA GLY A 120 -21.16 -4.28 12.21
C GLY A 120 -20.55 -3.41 13.31
N GLY A 121 -20.09 -4.08 14.35
CA GLY A 121 -19.55 -3.52 15.58
C GLY A 121 -20.61 -3.32 16.66
N GLY A 122 -20.13 -3.15 17.89
CA GLY A 122 -20.94 -2.81 19.06
C GLY A 122 -21.27 -4.01 19.95
N ASP A 123 -21.77 -5.10 19.35
CA ASP A 123 -22.28 -6.26 20.10
C ASP A 123 -21.24 -7.38 20.27
N TYR A 124 -20.22 -7.42 19.40
CA TYR A 124 -19.15 -8.42 19.42
C TYR A 124 -17.77 -7.78 19.21
N GLU A 125 -16.74 -8.50 19.62
CA GLU A 125 -15.36 -8.15 19.34
C GLU A 125 -15.06 -8.26 17.83
N GLU A 126 -14.19 -7.37 17.35
CA GLU A 126 -13.76 -7.31 15.96
C GLU A 126 -12.84 -8.51 15.64
N ALA A 127 -13.03 -9.14 14.49
CA ALA A 127 -12.29 -10.35 14.12
C ALA A 127 -10.91 -10.04 13.51
N ILE A 128 -10.13 -9.21 14.19
CA ILE A 128 -8.78 -8.77 13.76
C ILE A 128 -7.84 -9.96 13.52
N GLU A 129 -7.98 -11.02 14.31
CA GLU A 129 -7.20 -12.25 14.20
C GLU A 129 -7.42 -12.96 12.86
N ILE A 130 -8.62 -12.87 12.27
CA ILE A 130 -8.89 -13.42 10.94
C ILE A 130 -8.15 -12.60 9.89
N GLY A 131 -8.13 -11.28 10.05
CA GLY A 131 -7.36 -10.36 9.22
C GLY A 131 -5.85 -10.61 9.28
N LEU A 132 -5.31 -10.80 10.49
CA LEU A 132 -3.89 -11.08 10.70
C LEU A 132 -3.51 -12.48 10.21
N TRP A 133 -4.35 -13.48 10.44
CA TRP A 133 -4.16 -14.82 9.90
C TRP A 133 -4.11 -14.78 8.37
N TYR A 134 -5.02 -14.05 7.73
CA TYR A 134 -5.01 -13.83 6.29
C TYR A 134 -3.69 -13.20 5.81
N ALA A 135 -3.22 -12.14 6.48
CA ALA A 135 -1.97 -11.48 6.12
C ALA A 135 -0.75 -12.41 6.23
N VAL A 136 -0.72 -13.30 7.23
CA VAL A 136 0.34 -14.32 7.35
C VAL A 136 0.29 -15.30 6.18
N GLN A 137 -0.89 -15.81 5.82
CA GLN A 137 -1.05 -16.72 4.68
C GLN A 137 -0.58 -16.08 3.37
N GLU A 138 -0.91 -14.81 3.14
CA GLU A 138 -0.44 -14.07 1.95
C GLU A 138 1.08 -13.81 1.98
N SER A 139 1.68 -13.66 3.16
CA SER A 139 3.14 -13.48 3.30
C SER A 139 3.95 -14.74 2.98
N GLU A 140 3.33 -15.91 3.14
CA GLU A 140 3.94 -17.21 2.85
C GLU A 140 3.77 -17.64 1.39
N GLN A 141 2.86 -17.00 0.65
CA GLN A 141 2.69 -17.26 -0.77
C GLN A 141 3.89 -16.73 -1.56
N PRO A 142 4.40 -17.48 -2.56
CA PRO A 142 5.54 -17.06 -3.38
C PRO A 142 5.27 -15.77 -4.16
#